data_AF-A0AAD7UPF2-F1
#
_entry.id   AF-A0AAD7UPF2-F1
#
_cell.length_a   1.000
_cell.length_b   1.000
_cell.length_c   1.000
_cell.angle_alpha   90.00
_cell.angle_beta   90.00
_cell.angle_gamma   90.00
#
_symmetry.space_group_name_H-M   'P 1'
#
loop_
_entity.id
_entity.type
_entity.pdbx_description
1 polymer ?
#
loop_
_entity_poly.entity_id
_entity_poly.type
_entity_poly.pdbx_seq_one_letter_code
_entity_poly.pdbx_strand_id
1 'polypeptide(L)'
;MVLLWLLAAGAGAFVVAPPPRAPRLLGATSVGEEWASRARFEGRRDGDPDVAAAASCRTAMEGLKPALEGVWASGPPLLLRAGEFAGWFGFEALEGACGRGEVGEAGRGVVGAGGSWHMRRVGAKGIPVAWPLIDECLGTHSTVVLNSADARCPRLAALSLAALDAFGLPACLNLYATGAGTRVSAPPHVDKQRVLVLQTEGAKHWRVFAPPDPRAKPASDPLARGKGDDFIAPTELEEPPLVDVVLRPGDVLYVPAGFPHTTATTLEPSLHLTLGLDTHVWGLDPVSARRGALRRAGLPDKLRPELDLEPDVYWGCARGTPPIGWWGTGGLAEFLASAARLMEPGRWTSDSEASAALDAPAVARRLEAHARTLVDIQTALYVDALYRGGGGGPRNVPFEARVAAYYAKMEAAHLDLLKWYDDEGRNDDAAWRPGDAVQALMQGTDDQWFDAVVVDAAHLDATFDVVFFDGELQRAVPADRIRRPRKTTTGGGGVTKKKKSGGFAAAPKKKPKPKSSSSSSRRR
;
A
#
# COMPACT_ATOMS: atom_id res chain seq x y z
N MET A 1 2.76 1.36 -46.18
CA MET A 1 4.02 2.01 -45.75
C MET A 1 4.03 2.16 -44.23
N VAL A 2 4.10 1.04 -43.50
CA VAL A 2 3.95 0.96 -42.03
C VAL A 2 5.13 0.17 -41.44
N LEU A 3 6.36 0.48 -41.85
CA LEU A 3 7.53 -0.26 -41.38
C LEU A 3 8.82 0.57 -41.56
N LEU A 4 8.94 1.73 -40.90
CA LEU A 4 10.18 2.53 -40.96
C LEU A 4 10.27 3.65 -39.90
N TRP A 5 9.87 3.38 -38.66
CA TRP A 5 10.09 4.31 -37.53
C TRP A 5 10.74 3.67 -36.29
N LEU A 6 11.21 2.42 -36.38
CA LEU A 6 11.86 1.70 -35.26
C LEU A 6 13.40 1.75 -35.27
N LEU A 7 14.05 2.62 -36.06
CA LEU A 7 15.51 2.56 -36.27
C LEU A 7 16.29 3.87 -36.19
N ALA A 8 15.83 4.88 -35.43
CA ALA A 8 16.62 6.09 -35.23
C ALA A 8 16.47 6.72 -33.83
N ALA A 9 17.00 6.04 -32.82
CA ALA A 9 17.56 6.68 -31.63
C ALA A 9 18.81 5.89 -31.24
N GLY A 10 19.97 6.51 -31.44
CA GLY A 10 21.27 5.86 -31.44
C GLY A 10 21.77 5.42 -30.06
N ALA A 11 22.32 4.21 -30.04
CA ALA A 11 23.52 3.78 -29.32
C ALA A 11 24.03 4.66 -28.16
N GLY A 12 23.36 4.54 -27.01
CA GLY A 12 24.03 4.51 -25.71
C GLY A 12 23.80 3.12 -25.12
N ALA A 13 24.80 2.26 -25.14
CA ALA A 13 24.72 0.94 -24.51
C ALA A 13 24.62 1.11 -22.98
N PHE A 14 23.41 1.24 -22.47
CA PHE A 14 23.16 1.09 -21.04
C PHE A 14 23.29 -0.39 -20.70
N VAL A 15 24.28 -0.71 -19.88
CA VAL A 15 24.35 -1.99 -19.18
C VAL A 15 23.21 -1.99 -18.16
N VAL A 16 22.01 -2.35 -18.62
CA VAL A 16 20.98 -2.93 -17.75
C VAL A 16 21.65 -4.17 -17.18
N ALA A 17 21.77 -4.24 -15.85
CA ALA A 17 22.25 -5.45 -15.19
C ALA A 17 21.53 -6.66 -15.82
N PRO A 18 22.25 -7.73 -16.21
CA PRO A 18 21.59 -8.89 -16.79
C PRO A 18 20.46 -9.32 -15.85
N PRO A 19 19.28 -9.69 -16.39
CA PRO A 19 18.22 -10.23 -15.54
C PRO A 19 18.85 -11.35 -14.68
N PRO A 20 18.58 -11.39 -13.37
CA PRO A 20 19.02 -12.52 -12.55
C PRO A 20 18.61 -13.81 -13.27
N ARG A 21 19.49 -14.82 -13.26
CA ARG A 21 19.24 -16.12 -13.90
C ARG A 21 17.80 -16.54 -13.63
N ALA A 22 17.09 -16.96 -14.68
CA ALA A 22 15.69 -17.38 -14.64
C ALA A 22 15.35 -18.06 -13.29
N PRO A 23 14.41 -17.50 -12.50
CA PRO A 23 14.08 -18.05 -11.19
C PRO A 23 13.67 -19.51 -11.37
N ARG A 24 14.18 -20.40 -10.50
CA ARG A 24 13.67 -21.76 -10.42
C ARG A 24 12.19 -21.66 -10.02
N LEU A 25 11.30 -21.84 -10.99
CA LEU A 25 9.89 -22.11 -10.74
C LEU A 25 9.81 -23.20 -9.68
N LEU A 26 9.16 -22.91 -8.55
CA LEU A 26 8.73 -23.96 -7.62
C LEU A 26 7.93 -24.96 -8.47
N GLY A 27 8.42 -26.21 -8.48
CA GLY A 27 7.96 -27.23 -9.41
C GLY A 27 6.45 -27.40 -9.37
N ALA A 28 5.87 -27.64 -10.55
CA ALA A 28 4.47 -27.95 -10.73
C ALA A 28 4.11 -29.29 -10.03
N THR A 29 3.79 -29.23 -8.74
CA THR A 29 3.02 -30.28 -8.07
C THR A 29 1.67 -29.69 -7.74
N SER A 30 0.59 -30.26 -8.28
CA SER A 30 -0.82 -29.85 -8.12
C SER A 30 -1.11 -29.22 -6.74
N VAL A 31 -1.09 -27.88 -6.68
CA VAL A 31 -0.98 -27.12 -5.42
C VAL A 31 -2.31 -27.04 -4.66
N GLY A 32 -3.42 -27.46 -5.27
CA GLY A 32 -4.76 -27.41 -4.66
C GLY A 32 -4.88 -28.06 -3.29
N GLU A 33 -4.04 -29.06 -2.97
CA GLU A 33 -4.03 -29.69 -1.64
C GLU A 33 -3.05 -29.05 -0.66
N GLU A 34 -1.86 -28.62 -1.10
CA GLU A 34 -0.80 -28.14 -0.19
C GLU A 34 -1.07 -26.72 0.34
N TRP A 35 -1.50 -25.75 -0.50
CA TRP A 35 -1.81 -24.40 -0.01
C TRP A 35 -3.06 -24.39 0.87
N ALA A 36 -4.08 -25.16 0.46
CA ALA A 36 -5.27 -25.38 1.25
C ALA A 36 -4.92 -26.07 2.57
N SER A 37 -3.91 -26.98 2.58
CA SER A 37 -3.41 -27.59 3.82
C SER A 37 -2.67 -26.63 4.74
N ARG A 38 -1.93 -25.64 4.20
CA ARG A 38 -1.32 -24.57 5.00
C ARG A 38 -2.36 -23.64 5.61
N ALA A 39 -3.52 -23.48 4.97
CA ALA A 39 -4.67 -22.79 5.55
C ALA A 39 -5.37 -23.61 6.67
N ARG A 40 -5.11 -24.93 6.79
CA ARG A 40 -5.61 -25.80 7.87
C ARG A 40 -4.82 -25.53 9.15
N PHE A 41 -5.09 -24.41 9.82
CA PHE A 41 -4.63 -24.23 11.20
C PHE A 41 -5.50 -25.07 12.16
N GLU A 42 -4.87 -25.61 13.21
CA GLU A 42 -5.43 -26.53 14.20
C GLU A 42 -6.95 -26.38 14.41
N GLY A 43 -7.71 -27.41 14.03
CA GLY A 43 -9.16 -27.52 14.29
C GLY A 43 -10.10 -26.96 13.22
N ARG A 44 -9.60 -26.41 12.12
CA ARG A 44 -10.43 -25.92 10.99
C ARG A 44 -10.38 -26.90 9.82
N ARG A 45 -11.57 -27.32 9.34
CA ARG A 45 -11.79 -28.49 8.48
C ARG A 45 -11.61 -28.20 7.00
N ASP A 46 -11.32 -29.28 6.27
CA ASP A 46 -11.40 -29.41 4.82
C ASP A 46 -12.83 -29.10 4.32
N GLY A 47 -12.95 -28.44 3.17
CA GLY A 47 -14.23 -28.25 2.47
C GLY A 47 -14.90 -26.88 2.62
N ASP A 48 -14.15 -25.83 3.00
CA ASP A 48 -14.69 -24.46 2.90
C ASP A 48 -14.94 -24.12 1.42
N PRO A 49 -16.18 -23.75 1.04
CA PRO A 49 -16.53 -23.49 -0.35
C PRO A 49 -15.72 -22.34 -0.95
N ASP A 50 -15.31 -21.35 -0.16
CA ASP A 50 -14.51 -20.23 -0.66
C ASP A 50 -13.05 -20.63 -0.91
N VAL A 51 -12.50 -21.58 -0.14
CA VAL A 51 -11.16 -22.17 -0.39
C VAL A 51 -11.17 -23.00 -1.67
N ALA A 52 -12.14 -23.90 -1.79
CA ALA A 52 -12.29 -24.73 -2.99
C ALA A 52 -12.49 -23.86 -4.24
N ALA A 53 -13.26 -22.79 -4.09
CA ALA A 53 -13.41 -21.78 -5.11
C ALA A 53 -12.02 -21.17 -5.45
N ALA A 54 -11.32 -20.57 -4.48
CA ALA A 54 -10.09 -19.82 -4.73
C ALA A 54 -8.93 -20.65 -5.33
N ALA A 55 -8.98 -21.98 -5.28
CA ALA A 55 -7.97 -22.85 -5.90
C ALA A 55 -7.82 -22.64 -7.42
N SER A 56 -8.95 -22.36 -8.11
CA SER A 56 -8.93 -22.03 -9.54
C SER A 56 -8.23 -20.69 -9.80
N CYS A 57 -8.55 -19.66 -9.01
CA CYS A 57 -7.88 -18.36 -9.05
C CYS A 57 -6.38 -18.45 -8.76
N ARG A 58 -5.96 -19.28 -7.80
CA ARG A 58 -4.55 -19.54 -7.51
C ARG A 58 -3.82 -20.11 -8.73
N THR A 59 -4.43 -21.08 -9.40
CA THR A 59 -3.89 -21.67 -10.63
C THR A 59 -3.81 -20.64 -11.75
N ALA A 60 -4.83 -19.80 -11.89
CA ALA A 60 -4.83 -18.69 -12.85
C ALA A 60 -3.69 -17.70 -12.56
N MET A 61 -3.48 -17.31 -11.28
CA MET A 61 -2.39 -16.41 -10.88
C MET A 61 -1.00 -16.95 -11.21
N GLU A 62 -0.75 -18.25 -10.98
CA GLU A 62 0.49 -18.90 -11.44
C GLU A 62 0.66 -18.81 -12.96
N GLY A 63 -0.43 -19.03 -13.70
CA GLY A 63 -0.44 -18.93 -15.15
C GLY A 63 -0.10 -17.53 -15.67
N LEU A 64 -0.30 -16.47 -14.87
CA LEU A 64 0.07 -15.10 -15.23
C LEU A 64 1.59 -14.86 -15.18
N LYS A 65 2.31 -15.57 -14.30
CA LYS A 65 3.73 -15.28 -13.98
C LYS A 65 4.67 -15.25 -15.19
N PRO A 66 4.62 -16.20 -16.15
CA PRO A 66 5.52 -16.16 -17.30
C PRO A 66 5.36 -14.90 -18.16
N ALA A 67 4.13 -14.39 -18.28
CA ALA A 67 3.87 -13.14 -19.01
C ALA A 67 4.28 -11.91 -18.18
N LEU A 68 4.11 -11.97 -16.86
CA LEU A 68 4.53 -10.90 -15.96
C LEU A 68 6.05 -10.81 -15.84
N GLU A 69 6.80 -11.89 -16.06
CA GLU A 69 8.25 -11.93 -15.85
C GLU A 69 8.99 -10.81 -16.59
N GLY A 70 8.61 -10.55 -17.86
CA GLY A 70 9.23 -9.51 -18.67
C GLY A 70 8.87 -8.07 -18.30
N VAL A 71 7.82 -7.87 -17.49
CA VAL A 71 7.29 -6.53 -17.19
C VAL A 71 7.27 -6.17 -15.70
N TRP A 72 7.43 -7.15 -14.82
CA TRP A 72 7.17 -7.01 -13.39
C TRP A 72 8.04 -5.96 -12.67
N ALA A 73 9.33 -5.87 -13.02
CA ALA A 73 10.26 -4.97 -12.34
C ALA A 73 10.27 -3.55 -12.92
N SER A 74 10.15 -3.41 -14.24
CA SER A 74 10.35 -2.13 -14.92
C SER A 74 9.62 -1.98 -16.26
N GLY A 75 8.81 -2.97 -16.65
CA GLY A 75 8.12 -2.94 -17.93
C GLY A 75 6.84 -2.09 -17.91
N PRO A 76 6.20 -1.95 -19.08
CA PRO A 76 4.93 -1.25 -19.20
C PRO A 76 3.77 -2.05 -18.57
N PRO A 77 2.59 -1.43 -18.39
CA PRO A 77 1.37 -2.15 -18.03
C PRO A 77 1.04 -3.23 -19.06
N LEU A 78 0.42 -4.32 -18.60
CA LEU A 78 0.17 -5.49 -19.43
C LEU A 78 -1.26 -5.99 -19.26
N LEU A 79 -1.97 -6.14 -20.38
CA LEU A 79 -3.29 -6.77 -20.43
C LEU A 79 -3.16 -8.28 -20.65
N LEU A 80 -3.84 -9.04 -19.80
CA LEU A 80 -3.84 -10.50 -19.73
C LEU A 80 -5.28 -11.01 -19.70
N ARG A 81 -5.45 -12.32 -19.91
CA ARG A 81 -6.75 -13.02 -19.83
C ARG A 81 -6.64 -14.19 -18.87
N ALA A 82 -7.58 -14.27 -17.93
CA ALA A 82 -7.76 -15.39 -17.03
C ALA A 82 -9.27 -15.53 -16.73
N GLY A 83 -9.91 -16.49 -17.42
CA GLY A 83 -11.35 -16.67 -17.40
C GLY A 83 -11.90 -17.06 -16.02
N GLU A 84 -11.05 -17.59 -15.15
CA GLU A 84 -11.37 -17.98 -13.78
C GLU A 84 -11.82 -16.79 -12.92
N PHE A 85 -11.43 -15.56 -13.27
CA PHE A 85 -11.87 -14.36 -12.55
C PHE A 85 -13.25 -13.85 -13.03
N ALA A 86 -13.74 -14.31 -14.19
CA ALA A 86 -15.03 -13.88 -14.71
C ALA A 86 -16.16 -14.35 -13.80
N GLY A 87 -16.96 -13.42 -13.27
CA GLY A 87 -18.04 -13.70 -12.33
C GLY A 87 -17.56 -14.19 -10.95
N TRP A 88 -16.26 -14.11 -10.65
CA TRP A 88 -15.71 -14.68 -9.40
C TRP A 88 -16.34 -14.10 -8.14
N PHE A 89 -16.45 -12.77 -8.14
CA PHE A 89 -17.10 -11.98 -7.11
C PHE A 89 -17.85 -10.85 -7.83
N GLY A 90 -19.17 -10.91 -7.79
CA GLY A 90 -20.06 -9.99 -8.50
C GLY A 90 -20.93 -9.13 -7.58
N PHE A 91 -21.87 -8.39 -8.15
CA PHE A 91 -22.81 -7.56 -7.39
C PHE A 91 -23.70 -8.40 -6.45
N GLU A 92 -24.15 -9.57 -6.88
CA GLU A 92 -24.90 -10.51 -6.02
C GLU A 92 -24.06 -10.97 -4.81
N ALA A 93 -22.77 -11.27 -5.03
CA ALA A 93 -21.85 -11.65 -3.96
C ALA A 93 -21.60 -10.48 -2.99
N LEU A 94 -21.51 -9.25 -3.51
CA LEU A 94 -21.38 -8.03 -2.71
C LEU A 94 -22.64 -7.77 -1.87
N GLU A 95 -23.82 -7.91 -2.44
CA GLU A 95 -25.10 -7.81 -1.73
C GLU A 95 -25.17 -8.84 -0.60
N GLY A 96 -24.83 -10.10 -0.89
CA GLY A 96 -24.74 -11.16 0.12
C GLY A 96 -23.75 -10.84 1.24
N ALA A 97 -22.58 -10.29 0.90
CA ALA A 97 -21.57 -9.87 1.87
C ALA A 97 -22.08 -8.72 2.77
N CYS A 98 -22.81 -7.75 2.21
CA CYS A 98 -23.52 -6.74 2.99
C CYS A 98 -24.54 -7.37 3.95
N GLY A 99 -25.36 -8.32 3.46
CA GLY A 99 -26.36 -9.02 4.27
C GLY A 99 -25.77 -9.81 5.44
N ARG A 100 -24.55 -10.31 5.30
CA ARG A 100 -23.79 -11.00 6.36
C ARG A 100 -22.92 -10.06 7.22
N GLY A 101 -22.99 -8.75 7.00
CA GLY A 101 -22.18 -7.77 7.73
C GLY A 101 -20.68 -7.95 7.55
N GLU A 102 -20.25 -8.42 6.38
CA GLU A 102 -18.83 -8.59 6.00
C GLU A 102 -18.22 -7.28 5.47
N VAL A 103 -19.06 -6.38 4.94
CA VAL A 103 -18.64 -5.05 4.50
C VAL A 103 -18.61 -4.11 5.70
N GLY A 104 -17.46 -4.02 6.36
CA GLY A 104 -17.29 -3.20 7.57
C GLY A 104 -17.28 -1.70 7.29
N GLU A 105 -16.58 -1.28 6.24
CA GLU A 105 -16.48 0.12 5.81
C GLU A 105 -16.48 0.18 4.28
N ALA A 106 -17.06 1.26 3.75
CA ALA A 106 -16.97 1.62 2.34
C ALA A 106 -16.92 3.14 2.22
N GLY A 107 -16.35 3.62 1.14
CA GLY A 107 -16.40 5.04 0.78
C GLY A 107 -16.77 5.23 -0.68
N ARG A 108 -17.09 6.46 -1.04
CA ARG A 108 -17.33 6.88 -2.41
C ARG A 108 -16.51 8.11 -2.74
N GLY A 109 -15.99 8.15 -3.96
CA GLY A 109 -15.32 9.34 -4.47
C GLY A 109 -16.29 10.50 -4.58
N VAL A 110 -15.89 11.66 -4.06
CA VAL A 110 -16.60 12.93 -4.26
C VAL A 110 -15.59 13.98 -4.71
N VAL A 111 -15.97 14.77 -5.70
CA VAL A 111 -15.17 15.91 -6.15
C VAL A 111 -15.44 17.09 -5.21
N GLY A 112 -14.39 17.58 -4.55
CA GLY A 112 -14.38 18.76 -3.70
C GLY A 112 -14.22 20.06 -4.48
N ALA A 113 -14.10 21.17 -3.74
CA ALA A 113 -13.84 22.47 -4.33
C ALA A 113 -12.48 22.48 -5.04
N GLY A 114 -12.41 23.06 -6.24
CA GLY A 114 -11.16 23.12 -7.02
C GLY A 114 -10.76 21.82 -7.72
N GLY A 115 -11.61 20.78 -7.73
CA GLY A 115 -11.34 19.53 -8.43
C GLY A 115 -10.58 18.48 -7.59
N SER A 116 -10.34 18.75 -6.31
CA SER A 116 -9.79 17.77 -5.37
C SER A 116 -10.72 16.55 -5.26
N TRP A 117 -10.15 15.37 -5.05
CA TRP A 117 -10.94 14.14 -4.93
C TRP A 117 -10.83 13.58 -3.53
N HIS A 118 -11.97 13.42 -2.87
CA HIS A 118 -12.01 12.95 -1.50
C HIS A 118 -12.91 11.72 -1.37
N MET A 119 -12.55 10.85 -0.43
CA MET A 119 -13.37 9.71 -0.08
C MET A 119 -14.39 10.11 0.98
N ARG A 120 -15.68 9.99 0.64
CA ARG A 120 -16.77 10.15 1.60
C ARG A 120 -17.28 8.78 2.04
N ARG A 121 -17.41 8.56 3.34
CA ARG A 121 -17.95 7.30 3.88
C ARG A 121 -19.36 7.01 3.34
N VAL A 122 -19.59 5.73 3.00
CA VAL A 122 -20.92 5.16 2.74
C VAL A 122 -21.38 4.49 4.03
N GLY A 123 -22.58 4.84 4.50
CA GLY A 123 -23.09 4.38 5.79
C GLY A 123 -22.46 5.05 7.02
N ALA A 124 -22.65 4.44 8.19
CA ALA A 124 -22.25 5.00 9.47
C ALA A 124 -20.96 4.35 10.00
N LYS A 125 -20.15 5.11 10.74
CA LYS A 125 -18.92 4.60 11.34
C LYS A 125 -19.24 3.50 12.36
N GLY A 126 -18.53 2.38 12.24
CA GLY A 126 -18.68 1.22 13.14
C GLY A 126 -19.93 0.37 12.91
N ILE A 127 -20.70 0.65 11.85
CA ILE A 127 -21.87 -0.14 11.45
C ILE A 127 -21.56 -0.75 10.07
N PRO A 128 -21.69 -2.08 9.88
CA PRO A 128 -21.53 -2.69 8.57
C PRO A 128 -22.42 -2.03 7.52
N VAL A 129 -21.89 -1.87 6.31
CA VAL A 129 -22.55 -1.17 5.21
C VAL A 129 -23.63 -2.08 4.61
N ALA A 130 -24.87 -1.60 4.62
CA ALA A 130 -26.00 -2.31 4.02
C ALA A 130 -26.06 -2.09 2.50
N TRP A 131 -26.53 -3.09 1.76
CA TRP A 131 -26.63 -3.07 0.31
C TRP A 131 -27.39 -1.87 -0.26
N PRO A 132 -28.55 -1.44 0.29
CA PRO A 132 -29.28 -0.29 -0.27
C PRO A 132 -28.47 1.00 -0.35
N LEU A 133 -27.49 1.19 0.55
CA LEU A 133 -26.60 2.37 0.52
C LEU A 133 -25.57 2.29 -0.61
N ILE A 134 -25.10 1.07 -0.92
CA ILE A 134 -24.22 0.83 -2.06
C ILE A 134 -25.01 1.02 -3.34
N ASP A 135 -26.18 0.39 -3.45
CA ASP A 135 -27.06 0.47 -4.61
C ASP A 135 -27.46 1.92 -4.95
N GLU A 136 -27.81 2.74 -3.95
CA GLU A 136 -28.07 4.18 -4.14
C GLU A 136 -26.86 4.93 -4.74
N CYS A 137 -25.64 4.60 -4.29
CA CYS A 137 -24.42 5.20 -4.85
C CYS A 137 -24.21 4.76 -6.31
N LEU A 138 -24.47 3.50 -6.64
CA LEU A 138 -24.34 3.00 -8.01
C LEU A 138 -25.38 3.63 -8.94
N GLY A 139 -26.62 3.78 -8.47
CA GLY A 139 -27.71 4.44 -9.20
C GLY A 139 -27.46 5.93 -9.48
N THR A 140 -26.56 6.57 -8.73
CA THR A 140 -26.15 7.98 -8.91
C THR A 140 -24.84 8.15 -9.67
N HIS A 141 -24.45 7.16 -10.49
CA HIS A 141 -23.23 7.15 -11.30
C HIS A 141 -21.94 7.34 -10.46
N SER A 142 -21.94 6.87 -9.20
CA SER A 142 -20.77 6.96 -8.32
C SER A 142 -19.95 5.67 -8.31
N THR A 143 -18.74 5.76 -7.79
CA THR A 143 -17.91 4.60 -7.43
C THR A 143 -17.89 4.42 -5.92
N VAL A 144 -18.20 3.21 -5.49
CA VAL A 144 -18.02 2.72 -4.12
C VAL A 144 -16.72 1.92 -4.07
N VAL A 145 -15.88 2.23 -3.09
CA VAL A 145 -14.59 1.59 -2.84
C VAL A 145 -14.62 0.95 -1.46
N LEU A 146 -14.24 -0.33 -1.40
CA LEU A 146 -14.01 -1.08 -0.18
C LEU A 146 -12.50 -1.36 -0.09
N ASN A 147 -11.82 -0.63 0.79
CA ASN A 147 -10.39 -0.86 1.02
C ASN A 147 -10.19 -2.08 1.93
N SER A 148 -9.19 -2.90 1.62
CA SER A 148 -8.86 -4.12 2.39
C SER A 148 -10.10 -5.00 2.64
N ALA A 149 -10.89 -5.22 1.59
CA ALA A 149 -12.15 -5.95 1.66
C ALA A 149 -11.94 -7.43 2.06
N ASP A 150 -10.78 -7.97 1.72
CA ASP A 150 -10.26 -9.28 2.11
C ASP A 150 -10.04 -9.44 3.62
N ALA A 151 -9.77 -8.37 4.36
CA ALA A 151 -9.60 -8.45 5.81
C ALA A 151 -10.90 -8.82 6.56
N ARG A 152 -12.06 -8.81 5.88
CA ARG A 152 -13.36 -9.09 6.51
C ARG A 152 -14.29 -10.02 5.73
N CYS A 153 -14.22 -10.02 4.40
CA CYS A 153 -15.06 -10.88 3.58
C CYS A 153 -14.36 -12.23 3.33
N PRO A 154 -14.92 -13.36 3.79
CA PRO A 154 -14.32 -14.69 3.66
C PRO A 154 -13.89 -15.04 2.23
N ARG A 155 -14.77 -14.83 1.25
CA ARG A 155 -14.52 -15.09 -0.16
C ARG A 155 -13.36 -14.27 -0.74
N LEU A 156 -13.21 -13.02 -0.30
CA LEU A 156 -12.10 -12.16 -0.72
C LEU A 156 -10.81 -12.51 0.04
N ALA A 157 -10.89 -12.90 1.32
CA ALA A 157 -9.77 -13.47 2.07
C ALA A 157 -9.20 -14.73 1.41
N ALA A 158 -10.06 -15.62 0.91
CA ALA A 158 -9.63 -16.82 0.19
C ALA A 158 -8.81 -16.46 -1.08
N LEU A 159 -9.23 -15.42 -1.80
CA LEU A 159 -8.50 -14.92 -2.95
C LEU A 159 -7.14 -14.29 -2.57
N SER A 160 -7.09 -13.53 -1.47
CA SER A 160 -5.82 -12.99 -0.96
C SER A 160 -4.89 -14.09 -0.44
N LEU A 161 -5.40 -15.16 0.17
CA LEU A 161 -4.60 -16.35 0.54
C LEU A 161 -3.97 -17.02 -0.70
N ALA A 162 -4.77 -17.19 -1.76
CA ALA A 162 -4.27 -17.70 -3.03
C ALA A 162 -3.16 -16.80 -3.60
N ALA A 163 -3.30 -15.47 -3.48
CA ALA A 163 -2.28 -14.52 -3.91
C ALA A 163 -1.01 -14.56 -3.07
N LEU A 164 -1.10 -14.67 -1.75
CA LEU A 164 0.06 -14.82 -0.87
C LEU A 164 0.85 -16.09 -1.20
N ASP A 165 0.15 -17.20 -1.46
CA ASP A 165 0.78 -18.46 -1.87
C ASP A 165 1.42 -18.36 -3.26
N ALA A 166 0.70 -17.81 -4.24
CA ALA A 166 1.21 -17.67 -5.60
C ALA A 166 2.40 -16.71 -5.66
N PHE A 167 2.31 -15.52 -5.09
CA PHE A 167 3.32 -14.49 -5.27
C PHE A 167 4.37 -14.45 -4.15
N GLY A 168 4.10 -14.97 -2.96
CA GLY A 168 5.04 -14.90 -1.83
C GLY A 168 5.37 -13.46 -1.41
N LEU A 169 4.46 -12.52 -1.67
CA LEU A 169 4.60 -11.10 -1.36
C LEU A 169 3.40 -10.65 -0.53
N PRO A 170 3.56 -9.63 0.33
CA PRO A 170 2.43 -9.03 1.01
C PRO A 170 1.35 -8.59 0.02
N ALA A 171 0.09 -8.93 0.30
CA ALA A 171 -1.03 -8.66 -0.57
C ALA A 171 -2.11 -7.85 0.14
N CYS A 172 -2.90 -7.07 -0.61
CA CYS A 172 -4.10 -6.41 -0.12
C CYS A 172 -5.11 -6.33 -1.27
N LEU A 173 -6.39 -6.54 -0.97
CA LEU A 173 -7.43 -6.49 -1.99
C LEU A 173 -8.42 -5.36 -1.72
N ASN A 174 -8.51 -4.46 -2.69
CA ASN A 174 -9.56 -3.44 -2.75
C ASN A 174 -10.64 -3.86 -3.74
N LEU A 175 -11.89 -3.52 -3.45
CA LEU A 175 -13.02 -3.75 -4.34
C LEU A 175 -13.59 -2.41 -4.80
N TYR A 176 -13.87 -2.30 -6.10
CA TYR A 176 -14.46 -1.12 -6.70
C TYR A 176 -15.75 -1.50 -7.43
N ALA A 177 -16.87 -0.98 -6.94
CA ALA A 177 -18.17 -1.08 -7.56
C ALA A 177 -18.54 0.29 -8.15
N THR A 178 -18.78 0.36 -9.46
CA THR A 178 -19.06 1.62 -10.15
C THR A 178 -20.37 1.52 -10.92
N GLY A 179 -21.22 2.53 -10.78
CA GLY A 179 -22.46 2.65 -11.54
C GLY A 179 -22.23 2.74 -13.05
N ALA A 180 -23.26 2.46 -13.83
CA ALA A 180 -23.23 2.65 -15.29
C ALA A 180 -23.02 4.14 -15.65
N GLY A 181 -22.33 4.44 -16.75
CA GLY A 181 -22.20 5.78 -17.31
C GLY A 181 -21.33 6.76 -16.51
N THR A 182 -20.56 6.29 -15.54
CA THR A 182 -19.64 7.11 -14.74
C THR A 182 -18.46 7.56 -15.61
N ARG A 183 -18.45 8.85 -15.97
CA ARG A 183 -17.39 9.45 -16.82
C ARG A 183 -16.00 9.47 -16.20
N VAL A 184 -15.93 9.64 -14.87
CA VAL A 184 -14.68 9.59 -14.10
C VAL A 184 -14.97 8.86 -12.79
N SER A 185 -14.54 7.60 -12.72
CA SER A 185 -14.68 6.76 -11.53
C SER A 185 -13.60 7.09 -10.49
N ALA A 186 -12.37 7.25 -10.96
CA ALA A 186 -11.25 7.79 -10.20
C ALA A 186 -10.45 8.73 -11.10
N PRO A 187 -10.12 9.96 -10.64
CA PRO A 187 -9.23 10.85 -11.39
C PRO A 187 -7.85 10.21 -11.57
N PRO A 188 -7.01 10.75 -12.48
CA PRO A 188 -5.64 10.27 -12.64
C PRO A 188 -4.89 10.24 -11.30
N HIS A 189 -4.42 9.06 -10.92
CA HIS A 189 -3.65 8.84 -9.70
C HIS A 189 -2.64 7.72 -9.89
N VAL A 190 -1.69 7.64 -8.95
CA VAL A 190 -0.66 6.62 -8.91
C VAL A 190 -0.84 5.77 -7.66
N ASP A 191 -0.68 4.46 -7.82
CA ASP A 191 -0.54 3.54 -6.72
C ASP A 191 0.92 3.24 -6.40
N LYS A 192 1.19 3.20 -5.10
CA LYS A 192 2.51 2.84 -4.55
C LYS A 192 2.80 1.35 -4.72
N GLN A 193 1.74 0.55 -4.77
CA GLN A 193 1.79 -0.87 -5.05
C GLN A 193 1.71 -1.09 -6.56
N ARG A 194 2.32 -2.19 -7.01
CA ARG A 194 1.92 -2.81 -8.28
C ARG A 194 0.60 -3.54 -8.07
N VAL A 195 -0.27 -3.52 -9.06
CA VAL A 195 -1.62 -4.07 -8.93
C VAL A 195 -1.97 -5.03 -10.08
N LEU A 196 -2.71 -6.07 -9.74
CA LEU A 196 -3.48 -6.88 -10.69
C LEU A 196 -4.94 -6.48 -10.57
N VAL A 197 -5.46 -5.82 -11.60
CA VAL A 197 -6.88 -5.46 -11.72
C VAL A 197 -7.61 -6.63 -12.35
N LEU A 198 -8.46 -7.29 -11.57
CA LEU A 198 -9.27 -8.43 -11.97
C LEU A 198 -10.68 -7.93 -12.29
N GLN A 199 -11.03 -7.86 -13.58
CA GLN A 199 -12.40 -7.49 -13.95
C GLN A 199 -13.31 -8.69 -13.75
N THR A 200 -14.26 -8.59 -12.81
CA THR A 200 -15.11 -9.72 -12.41
C THR A 200 -16.52 -9.60 -12.95
N GLU A 201 -17.08 -8.40 -13.04
CA GLU A 201 -18.44 -8.19 -13.58
C GLU A 201 -18.57 -6.86 -14.33
N GLY A 202 -19.37 -6.84 -15.39
CA GLY A 202 -19.63 -5.65 -16.19
C GLY A 202 -18.41 -5.14 -16.96
N ALA A 203 -18.33 -3.83 -17.23
CA ALA A 203 -17.28 -3.28 -18.09
C ALA A 203 -16.72 -1.94 -17.60
N LYS A 204 -15.38 -1.84 -17.57
CA LYS A 204 -14.67 -0.63 -17.14
C LYS A 204 -13.65 -0.17 -18.17
N HIS A 205 -13.71 1.11 -18.55
CA HIS A 205 -12.72 1.76 -19.40
C HIS A 205 -11.52 2.19 -18.55
N TRP A 206 -10.34 1.70 -18.92
CA TRP A 206 -9.07 1.94 -18.26
C TRP A 206 -8.15 2.71 -19.19
N ARG A 207 -7.54 3.77 -18.65
CA ARG A 207 -6.41 4.47 -19.27
C ARG A 207 -5.23 4.48 -18.33
N VAL A 208 -4.05 4.04 -18.81
CA VAL A 208 -2.80 4.00 -18.05
C VAL A 208 -1.72 4.74 -18.83
N PHE A 209 -1.02 5.65 -18.16
CA PHE A 209 -0.05 6.57 -18.76
C PHE A 209 1.37 6.25 -18.33
N ALA A 210 2.36 6.72 -19.09
CA ALA A 210 3.75 6.67 -18.66
C ALA A 210 3.93 7.51 -17.38
N PRO A 211 4.78 7.08 -16.42
CA PRO A 211 5.10 7.91 -15.27
C PRO A 211 5.79 9.20 -15.71
N PRO A 212 5.37 10.37 -15.20
CA PRO A 212 6.02 11.63 -15.52
C PRO A 212 7.44 11.67 -14.95
N ASP A 213 8.25 12.61 -15.43
CA ASP A 213 9.56 12.90 -14.84
C ASP A 213 9.39 13.28 -13.35
N PRO A 214 10.07 12.59 -12.40
CA PRO A 214 9.96 12.88 -10.97
C PRO A 214 10.39 14.33 -10.62
N ARG A 215 11.24 14.95 -11.45
CA ARG A 215 11.70 16.34 -11.29
C ARG A 215 10.61 17.38 -11.58
N ALA A 216 9.50 16.99 -12.21
CA ALA A 216 8.39 17.90 -12.50
C ALA A 216 7.69 18.38 -11.22
N LYS A 217 7.65 17.54 -10.16
CA LYS A 217 7.14 17.88 -8.82
C LYS A 217 7.99 17.22 -7.73
N PRO A 218 9.20 17.74 -7.45
CA PRO A 218 10.16 17.07 -6.57
C PRO A 218 9.75 17.08 -5.08
N ALA A 219 8.77 17.90 -4.70
CA ALA A 219 8.21 17.93 -3.34
C ALA A 219 7.12 16.87 -3.10
N SER A 220 6.66 16.18 -4.16
CA SER A 220 5.62 15.16 -4.08
C SER A 220 6.23 13.77 -4.12
N ASP A 221 5.66 12.80 -3.40
CA ASP A 221 6.01 11.39 -3.57
C ASP A 221 5.48 10.91 -4.94
N PRO A 222 6.36 10.58 -5.91
CA PRO A 222 5.92 10.23 -7.26
C PRO A 222 5.23 8.85 -7.31
N LEU A 223 5.34 8.03 -6.26
CA LEU A 223 4.58 6.78 -6.10
C LEU A 223 3.23 6.98 -5.40
N ALA A 224 2.87 8.21 -5.03
CA ALA A 224 1.60 8.52 -4.35
C ALA A 224 0.88 9.75 -4.95
N ARG A 225 1.16 10.07 -6.22
CA ARG A 225 0.55 11.21 -6.93
C ARG A 225 -0.96 11.05 -7.11
N GLY A 226 -1.67 12.17 -7.20
CA GLY A 226 -3.12 12.23 -7.46
C GLY A 226 -3.98 11.80 -6.26
N LYS A 227 -3.45 11.94 -5.04
CA LYS A 227 -4.11 11.57 -3.78
C LYS A 227 -4.08 12.76 -2.81
N GLY A 228 -5.08 12.83 -1.94
CA GLY A 228 -5.21 13.94 -0.98
C GLY A 228 -5.39 15.27 -1.70
N ASP A 229 -4.51 16.23 -1.41
CA ASP A 229 -4.49 17.55 -2.05
C ASP A 229 -3.60 17.60 -3.30
N ASP A 230 -2.87 16.53 -3.64
CA ASP A 230 -2.16 16.42 -4.91
C ASP A 230 -3.10 15.99 -6.03
N PHE A 231 -2.93 16.63 -7.19
CA PHE A 231 -3.65 16.34 -8.41
C PHE A 231 -2.67 16.21 -9.57
N ILE A 232 -2.94 15.25 -10.45
CA ILE A 232 -2.19 15.06 -11.70
C ILE A 232 -2.95 15.78 -12.81
N ALA A 233 -2.40 16.90 -13.27
CA ALA A 233 -3.01 17.66 -14.36
C ALA A 233 -2.94 16.89 -15.68
N PRO A 234 -3.92 17.06 -16.59
CA PRO A 234 -3.86 16.45 -17.92
C PRO A 234 -2.58 16.78 -18.69
N THR A 235 -1.98 17.95 -18.45
CA THR A 235 -0.69 18.37 -19.05
C THR A 235 0.52 17.60 -18.51
N GLU A 236 0.37 16.89 -17.39
CA GLU A 236 1.41 15.99 -16.83
C GLU A 236 1.30 14.58 -17.42
N LEU A 237 0.25 14.28 -18.19
CA LEU A 237 0.01 12.96 -18.77
C LEU A 237 0.38 12.98 -20.25
N GLU A 238 1.24 12.05 -20.65
CA GLU A 238 1.60 11.88 -22.06
C GLU A 238 0.45 11.20 -22.84
N GLU A 239 0.16 11.72 -24.03
CA GLU A 239 -0.83 11.17 -24.95
C GLU A 239 -0.14 10.58 -26.20
N PRO A 240 -0.57 9.41 -26.71
CA PRO A 240 -1.66 8.57 -26.18
C PRO A 240 -1.24 7.82 -24.91
N PRO A 241 -2.19 7.39 -24.05
CA PRO A 241 -1.90 6.49 -22.95
C PRO A 241 -1.25 5.19 -23.45
N LEU A 242 -0.43 4.57 -22.61
CA LEU A 242 0.19 3.27 -22.88
C LEU A 242 -0.85 2.14 -22.99
N VAL A 243 -1.96 2.28 -22.26
CA VAL A 243 -3.11 1.38 -22.31
C VAL A 243 -4.38 2.22 -22.38
N ASP A 244 -5.25 1.94 -23.35
CA ASP A 244 -6.60 2.49 -23.47
C ASP A 244 -7.55 1.35 -23.88
N VAL A 245 -8.23 0.75 -22.90
CA VAL A 245 -9.00 -0.49 -23.10
C VAL A 245 -10.26 -0.54 -22.25
N VAL A 246 -11.29 -1.23 -22.74
CA VAL A 246 -12.47 -1.60 -21.94
C VAL A 246 -12.28 -3.02 -21.44
N LEU A 247 -12.04 -3.17 -20.13
CA LEU A 247 -11.96 -4.47 -19.48
C LEU A 247 -13.36 -5.08 -19.33
N ARG A 248 -13.45 -6.40 -19.54
CA ARG A 248 -14.62 -7.25 -19.40
C ARG A 248 -14.31 -8.44 -18.49
N PRO A 249 -15.31 -9.20 -18.00
CA PRO A 249 -15.07 -10.28 -17.06
C PRO A 249 -14.02 -11.27 -17.57
N GLY A 250 -13.03 -11.56 -16.71
CA GLY A 250 -11.88 -12.42 -17.03
C GLY A 250 -10.69 -11.70 -17.66
N ASP A 251 -10.78 -10.40 -17.92
CA ASP A 251 -9.60 -9.57 -18.18
C ASP A 251 -8.81 -9.33 -16.88
N VAL A 252 -7.50 -9.35 -17.01
CA VAL A 252 -6.56 -8.98 -15.94
C VAL A 252 -5.63 -7.89 -16.46
N LEU A 253 -5.65 -6.72 -15.84
CA LEU A 253 -4.71 -5.64 -16.17
C LEU A 253 -3.66 -5.52 -15.06
N TYR A 254 -2.41 -5.79 -15.43
CA TYR A 254 -1.26 -5.51 -14.57
C TYR A 254 -0.83 -4.05 -14.74
N VAL A 255 -0.77 -3.31 -13.64
CA VAL A 255 -0.26 -1.94 -13.59
C VAL A 255 0.93 -1.92 -12.61
N PRO A 256 2.15 -1.63 -13.08
CA PRO A 256 3.29 -1.49 -12.17
C PRO A 256 3.12 -0.27 -11.26
N ALA A 257 3.83 -0.27 -10.13
CA ALA A 257 3.88 0.90 -9.24
C ALA A 257 4.35 2.14 -10.03
N GLY A 258 3.82 3.33 -9.70
CA GLY A 258 4.26 4.56 -10.35
C GLY A 258 3.53 4.95 -11.64
N PHE A 259 2.69 4.09 -12.21
CA PHE A 259 1.97 4.39 -13.46
C PHE A 259 0.65 5.12 -13.20
N PRO A 260 0.50 6.39 -13.65
CA PRO A 260 -0.76 7.10 -13.51
C PRO A 260 -1.87 6.40 -14.28
N HIS A 261 -3.04 6.31 -13.68
CA HIS A 261 -4.18 5.69 -14.33
C HIS A 261 -5.50 6.35 -13.92
N THR A 262 -6.48 6.26 -14.81
CA THR A 262 -7.84 6.75 -14.59
C THR A 262 -8.84 5.77 -15.17
N THR A 263 -10.05 5.76 -14.62
CA THR A 263 -11.09 4.83 -15.05
C THR A 263 -12.44 5.51 -15.23
N ALA A 264 -13.23 4.95 -16.15
CA ALA A 264 -14.62 5.30 -16.39
C ALA A 264 -15.43 4.01 -16.58
N THR A 265 -16.76 4.09 -16.52
CA THR A 265 -17.63 2.98 -16.94
C THR A 265 -18.27 3.24 -18.28
N THR A 266 -18.62 2.16 -18.95
CA THR A 266 -19.44 2.19 -20.17
C THR A 266 -20.90 2.46 -19.80
N LEU A 267 -21.88 2.10 -20.64
CA LEU A 267 -23.29 2.13 -20.28
C LEU A 267 -23.70 0.98 -19.34
N GLU A 268 -22.77 0.09 -18.99
CA GLU A 268 -22.94 -1.00 -18.02
C GLU A 268 -22.25 -0.62 -16.69
N PRO A 269 -22.78 -1.06 -15.53
CA PRO A 269 -22.04 -0.96 -14.27
C PRO A 269 -20.80 -1.85 -14.31
N SER A 270 -19.89 -1.68 -13.35
CA SER A 270 -18.67 -2.47 -13.26
C SER A 270 -18.36 -2.84 -11.83
N LEU A 271 -17.88 -4.07 -11.64
CA LEU A 271 -17.20 -4.50 -10.42
C LEU A 271 -15.84 -5.10 -10.79
N HIS A 272 -14.78 -4.60 -10.16
CA HIS A 272 -13.46 -5.19 -10.26
C HIS A 272 -12.79 -5.29 -8.89
N LEU A 273 -11.86 -6.23 -8.79
CA LEU A 273 -11.01 -6.42 -7.62
C LEU A 273 -9.60 -5.96 -7.99
N THR A 274 -8.99 -5.13 -7.15
CA THR A 274 -7.60 -4.69 -7.32
C THR A 274 -6.76 -5.38 -6.26
N LEU A 275 -5.95 -6.34 -6.70
CA LEU A 275 -5.00 -7.06 -5.87
C LEU A 275 -3.65 -6.31 -5.90
N GLY A 276 -3.35 -5.58 -4.83
CA GLY A 276 -2.07 -4.92 -4.63
C GLY A 276 -1.03 -5.89 -4.08
N LEU A 277 0.13 -5.99 -4.74
CA LEU A 277 1.24 -6.85 -4.35
C LEU A 277 2.43 -5.97 -3.93
N ASP A 278 2.69 -5.91 -2.63
CA ASP A 278 3.49 -4.83 -2.04
C ASP A 278 4.96 -5.20 -1.82
N THR A 279 5.82 -4.22 -2.14
CA THR A 279 7.19 -4.15 -1.63
C THR A 279 7.47 -2.81 -0.94
N HIS A 280 6.68 -1.78 -1.19
CA HIS A 280 7.01 -0.39 -0.87
C HIS A 280 6.42 0.09 0.46
N VAL A 281 5.24 -0.41 0.83
CA VAL A 281 4.62 -0.05 2.11
C VAL A 281 5.42 -0.64 3.27
N TRP A 282 5.98 -1.83 3.09
CA TRP A 282 6.68 -2.55 4.15
C TRP A 282 8.21 -2.42 4.15
N GLY A 283 8.75 -1.50 3.35
CA GLY A 283 10.20 -1.22 3.27
C GLY A 283 11.03 -2.35 2.68
N LEU A 284 10.42 -3.17 1.82
CA LEU A 284 11.12 -4.20 1.06
C LEU A 284 11.72 -3.67 -0.24
N ASP A 285 11.34 -2.46 -0.67
CA ASP A 285 11.82 -1.86 -1.92
C ASP A 285 13.31 -1.46 -1.86
N PRO A 286 13.95 -1.26 -3.03
CA PRO A 286 15.39 -1.03 -3.10
C PRO A 286 15.83 0.29 -2.43
N VAL A 287 14.99 1.31 -2.45
CA VAL A 287 15.29 2.62 -1.86
C VAL A 287 15.29 2.50 -0.33
N SER A 288 14.25 1.89 0.23
CA SER A 288 14.14 1.61 1.67
C SER A 288 15.27 0.70 2.16
N ALA A 289 15.58 -0.37 1.42
CA ALA A 289 16.67 -1.29 1.73
C ALA A 289 18.04 -0.60 1.74
N ARG A 290 18.36 0.21 0.72
CA ARG A 290 19.61 0.99 0.66
C ARG A 290 19.70 1.97 1.84
N ARG A 291 18.64 2.73 2.12
CA ARG A 291 18.63 3.71 3.22
C ARG A 291 18.92 3.03 4.55
N GLY A 292 18.24 1.92 4.84
CA GLY A 292 18.49 1.13 6.04
C GLY A 292 19.92 0.59 6.10
N ALA A 293 20.45 0.06 5.00
CA ALA A 293 21.82 -0.45 4.92
C ALA A 293 22.87 0.64 5.16
N LEU A 294 22.71 1.83 4.57
CA LEU A 294 23.59 2.98 4.81
C LEU A 294 23.59 3.38 6.27
N ARG A 295 22.40 3.48 6.88
CA ARG A 295 22.27 3.82 8.29
C ARG A 295 23.00 2.82 9.17
N ARG A 296 22.79 1.52 8.93
CA ARG A 296 23.46 0.44 9.66
C ARG A 296 24.98 0.46 9.49
N ALA A 297 25.47 0.86 8.32
CA ALA A 297 26.89 1.05 8.06
C ALA A 297 27.46 2.36 8.66
N GLY A 298 26.64 3.19 9.31
CA GLY A 298 27.04 4.52 9.80
C GLY A 298 27.37 5.49 8.67
N LEU A 299 26.85 5.26 7.47
CA LEU A 299 27.11 6.06 6.28
C LEU A 299 25.99 7.07 6.04
N PRO A 300 26.32 8.30 5.61
CA PRO A 300 25.32 9.32 5.34
C PRO A 300 24.46 8.98 4.11
N ASP A 301 23.16 9.23 4.18
CA ASP A 301 22.28 9.29 3.00
C ASP A 301 22.08 10.75 2.60
N LYS A 302 22.72 11.17 1.51
CA LYS A 302 22.62 12.52 0.93
C LYS A 302 21.75 12.57 -0.31
N LEU A 303 21.31 11.40 -0.78
CA LEU A 303 20.62 11.28 -2.04
C LEU A 303 19.20 11.83 -1.89
N ARG A 304 18.82 12.74 -2.79
CA ARG A 304 17.45 13.15 -3.03
C ARG A 304 17.04 12.51 -4.35
N PRO A 305 16.47 11.30 -4.33
CA PRO A 305 16.30 10.50 -5.55
C PRO A 305 15.59 11.26 -6.69
N GLU A 306 14.60 12.08 -6.35
CA GLU A 306 13.78 12.84 -7.31
C GLU A 306 14.55 13.99 -7.99
N LEU A 307 15.69 14.41 -7.44
CA LEU A 307 16.49 15.53 -7.91
C LEU A 307 17.86 15.12 -8.44
N ASP A 308 18.46 14.11 -7.82
CA ASP A 308 19.86 13.75 -8.04
C ASP A 308 20.01 12.55 -9.02
N LEU A 309 18.94 11.80 -9.30
CA LEU A 309 18.96 10.67 -10.24
C LEU A 309 18.37 11.05 -11.59
N GLU A 310 18.93 10.48 -12.66
CA GLU A 310 18.26 10.47 -13.96
C GLU A 310 16.90 9.76 -13.85
N PRO A 311 15.84 10.23 -14.54
CA PRO A 311 14.49 9.68 -14.41
C PRO A 311 14.42 8.16 -14.57
N ASP A 312 15.17 7.60 -15.50
CA ASP A 312 15.20 6.17 -15.81
C ASP A 312 15.78 5.37 -14.63
N VAL A 313 16.82 5.92 -13.98
CA VAL A 313 17.46 5.33 -12.79
C VAL A 313 16.53 5.44 -11.59
N TYR A 314 15.91 6.61 -11.40
CA TYR A 314 14.88 6.81 -10.37
C TYR A 314 13.79 5.77 -10.51
N TRP A 315 13.13 5.69 -11.67
CA TRP A 315 12.02 4.78 -11.90
C TRP A 315 12.42 3.32 -11.93
N GLY A 316 13.65 3.00 -12.35
CA GLY A 316 14.21 1.65 -12.27
C GLY A 316 14.38 1.19 -10.82
N CYS A 317 14.74 2.10 -9.91
CA CYS A 317 14.91 1.77 -8.50
C CYS A 317 13.60 1.86 -7.70
N ALA A 318 12.85 2.94 -7.91
CA ALA A 318 11.58 3.20 -7.24
C ALA A 318 10.50 2.20 -7.63
N ARG A 319 10.58 1.53 -8.78
CA ARG A 319 9.69 0.41 -9.15
C ARG A 319 10.37 -0.95 -9.08
N GLY A 320 11.70 -0.93 -8.96
CA GLY A 320 12.55 -2.10 -8.94
C GLY A 320 12.05 -3.11 -7.90
N THR A 321 11.98 -4.37 -8.32
CA THR A 321 11.52 -5.44 -7.44
C THR A 321 12.73 -6.23 -6.96
N PRO A 322 13.00 -6.25 -5.64
CA PRO A 322 14.02 -7.13 -5.11
C PRO A 322 13.61 -8.60 -5.34
N PRO A 323 14.57 -9.53 -5.50
CA PRO A 323 14.29 -10.96 -5.64
C PRO A 323 13.74 -11.53 -4.33
N ILE A 324 12.45 -11.29 -4.09
CA ILE A 324 11.65 -11.73 -2.96
C ILE A 324 10.37 -12.37 -3.51
N GLY A 325 9.88 -13.41 -2.83
CA GLY A 325 8.68 -14.13 -3.23
C GLY A 325 8.88 -14.87 -4.54
N TRP A 326 7.91 -14.77 -5.45
CA TRP A 326 7.95 -15.42 -6.76
C TRP A 326 9.01 -14.84 -7.71
N TRP A 327 9.43 -13.59 -7.47
CA TRP A 327 10.41 -12.91 -8.31
C TRP A 327 11.83 -13.46 -8.12
N GLY A 328 12.10 -14.10 -6.98
CA GLY A 328 13.35 -14.79 -6.71
C GLY A 328 13.53 -15.11 -5.23
N THR A 329 14.37 -16.10 -4.94
CA THR A 329 14.74 -16.52 -3.58
C THR A 329 16.26 -16.51 -3.37
N GLY A 330 16.96 -15.67 -4.14
CA GLY A 330 18.41 -15.50 -4.08
C GLY A 330 18.85 -14.31 -4.93
N GLY A 331 20.08 -13.83 -4.71
CA GLY A 331 20.59 -12.66 -5.43
C GLY A 331 20.23 -11.31 -4.79
N LEU A 332 19.57 -11.31 -3.61
CA LEU A 332 19.11 -10.06 -2.98
C LEU A 332 20.27 -9.17 -2.54
N ALA A 333 21.39 -9.75 -2.12
CA ALA A 333 22.59 -9.00 -1.76
C ALA A 333 23.21 -8.32 -2.99
N GLU A 334 23.34 -9.05 -4.09
CA GLU A 334 23.83 -8.56 -5.37
C GLU A 334 22.91 -7.47 -5.94
N PHE A 335 21.60 -7.69 -5.84
CA PHE A 335 20.59 -6.71 -6.22
C PHE A 335 20.73 -5.41 -5.40
N LEU A 336 20.85 -5.52 -4.07
CA LEU A 336 21.02 -4.37 -3.19
C LEU A 336 22.32 -3.61 -3.50
N ALA A 337 23.42 -4.33 -3.71
CA ALA A 337 24.71 -3.73 -4.05
C ALA A 337 24.66 -2.99 -5.40
N SER A 338 24.05 -3.61 -6.42
CA SER A 338 23.85 -2.97 -7.72
C SER A 338 22.94 -1.75 -7.62
N ALA A 339 21.85 -1.83 -6.86
CA ALA A 339 20.95 -0.69 -6.65
C ALA A 339 21.70 0.47 -5.96
N ALA A 340 22.48 0.18 -4.91
CA ALA A 340 23.28 1.19 -4.21
C ALA A 340 24.32 1.86 -5.12
N ARG A 341 25.03 1.07 -5.95
CA ARG A 341 25.98 1.61 -6.94
C ARG A 341 25.30 2.48 -7.99
N LEU A 342 24.17 2.03 -8.54
CA LEU A 342 23.46 2.76 -9.59
C LEU A 342 22.89 4.09 -9.09
N MET A 343 22.46 4.14 -7.82
CA MET A 343 21.96 5.37 -7.20
C MET A 343 23.08 6.37 -6.83
N GLU A 344 24.29 5.90 -6.52
CA GLU A 344 25.43 6.76 -6.18
C GLU A 344 26.72 6.28 -6.88
N PRO A 345 26.83 6.44 -8.21
CA PRO A 345 27.98 5.94 -8.97
C PRO A 345 29.29 6.63 -8.57
N GLY A 346 29.23 7.82 -7.96
CA GLY A 346 30.41 8.51 -7.42
C GLY A 346 30.88 8.00 -6.07
N ARG A 347 30.04 7.24 -5.33
CA ARG A 347 30.39 6.67 -4.02
C ARG A 347 31.04 5.30 -4.15
N TRP A 348 30.60 4.51 -5.12
CA TRP A 348 30.98 3.10 -5.25
C TRP A 348 31.57 2.82 -6.62
N THR A 349 32.77 2.27 -6.67
CA THR A 349 33.45 1.89 -7.92
C THR A 349 32.98 0.55 -8.48
N SER A 350 32.40 -0.32 -7.64
CA SER A 350 31.88 -1.63 -8.05
C SER A 350 30.77 -2.15 -7.12
N ASP A 351 29.98 -3.12 -7.59
CA ASP A 351 28.98 -3.80 -6.75
C ASP A 351 29.65 -4.54 -5.58
N SER A 352 30.87 -5.07 -5.77
CA SER A 352 31.61 -5.74 -4.70
C SER A 352 31.98 -4.78 -3.57
N GLU A 353 32.35 -3.54 -3.90
CA GLU A 353 32.66 -2.50 -2.92
C GLU A 353 31.40 -2.08 -2.15
N ALA A 354 30.31 -1.80 -2.86
CA ALA A 354 29.02 -1.47 -2.26
C ALA A 354 28.52 -2.61 -1.35
N SER A 355 28.62 -3.87 -1.80
CA SER A 355 28.23 -5.04 -1.03
C SER A 355 29.02 -5.18 0.28
N ALA A 356 30.33 -4.95 0.23
CA ALA A 356 31.19 -5.04 1.40
C ALA A 356 30.92 -3.91 2.40
N ALA A 357 30.79 -2.68 1.91
CA ALA A 357 30.54 -1.51 2.74
C ALA A 357 29.17 -1.53 3.43
N LEU A 358 28.16 -2.12 2.79
CA LEU A 358 26.77 -2.15 3.28
C LEU A 358 26.41 -3.45 4.01
N ASP A 359 27.33 -4.40 4.11
CA ASP A 359 27.04 -5.78 4.53
C ASP A 359 25.76 -6.31 3.84
N ALA A 360 25.74 -6.19 2.52
CA ALA A 360 24.57 -6.55 1.72
C ALA A 360 24.06 -7.99 1.98
N PRO A 361 24.92 -9.00 2.27
CA PRO A 361 24.45 -10.32 2.68
C PRO A 361 23.63 -10.33 3.99
N ALA A 362 24.01 -9.55 5.01
CA ALA A 362 23.24 -9.49 6.25
C ALA A 362 21.90 -8.76 6.05
N VAL A 363 21.93 -7.64 5.31
CA VAL A 363 20.70 -6.89 4.97
C VAL A 363 19.74 -7.76 4.16
N ALA A 364 20.25 -8.50 3.17
CA ALA A 364 19.45 -9.43 2.38
C ALA A 364 18.75 -10.49 3.26
N ARG A 365 19.50 -11.18 4.13
CA ARG A 365 18.90 -12.19 5.05
C ARG A 365 17.83 -11.58 5.95
N ARG A 366 18.04 -10.35 6.41
CA ARG A 366 17.07 -9.64 7.26
C ARG A 366 15.80 -9.27 6.49
N LEU A 367 15.94 -8.73 5.28
CA LEU A 367 14.81 -8.38 4.41
C LEU A 367 13.98 -9.61 4.02
N GLU A 368 14.63 -10.73 3.70
CA GLU A 368 13.94 -11.99 3.44
C GLU A 368 13.16 -12.50 4.67
N ALA A 369 13.74 -12.41 5.87
CA ALA A 369 13.07 -12.80 7.11
C ALA A 369 11.89 -11.88 7.43
N HIS A 370 12.02 -10.58 7.18
CA HIS A 370 10.95 -9.59 7.31
C HIS A 370 9.81 -9.86 6.32
N ALA A 371 10.12 -10.07 5.05
CA ALA A 371 9.13 -10.42 4.02
C ALA A 371 8.33 -11.68 4.39
N ARG A 372 9.02 -12.75 4.84
CA ARG A 372 8.37 -13.98 5.32
C ARG A 372 7.44 -13.71 6.50
N THR A 373 7.91 -12.93 7.47
CA THR A 373 7.13 -12.58 8.67
C THR A 373 5.84 -11.83 8.31
N LEU A 374 5.90 -10.88 7.37
CA LEU A 374 4.71 -10.16 6.89
C LEU A 374 3.71 -11.10 6.22
N VAL A 375 4.20 -11.97 5.32
CA VAL A 375 3.36 -12.97 4.63
C VAL A 375 2.72 -13.94 5.62
N ASP A 376 3.45 -14.38 6.65
CA ASP A 376 2.92 -15.26 7.69
C ASP A 376 1.82 -14.57 8.51
N ILE A 377 2.02 -13.31 8.90
CA ILE A 377 1.02 -12.52 9.63
C ILE A 377 -0.24 -12.31 8.78
N GLN A 378 -0.10 -11.97 7.50
CA GLN A 378 -1.23 -11.80 6.59
C GLN A 378 -1.94 -13.12 6.29
N THR A 379 -1.20 -14.21 6.15
CA THR A 379 -1.78 -15.55 6.03
C THR A 379 -2.67 -15.85 7.23
N ALA A 380 -2.18 -15.60 8.45
CA ALA A 380 -2.97 -15.78 9.66
C ALA A 380 -4.21 -14.85 9.72
N LEU A 381 -4.08 -13.60 9.27
CA LEU A 381 -5.21 -12.67 9.16
C LEU A 381 -6.30 -13.22 8.23
N TYR A 382 -5.93 -13.62 7.02
CA TYR A 382 -6.92 -14.07 6.03
C TYR A 382 -7.49 -15.44 6.37
N VAL A 383 -6.73 -16.34 7.01
CA VAL A 383 -7.28 -17.56 7.60
C VAL A 383 -8.29 -17.22 8.71
N ASP A 384 -8.04 -16.24 9.57
CA ASP A 384 -9.02 -15.81 10.58
C ASP A 384 -10.27 -15.20 9.94
N ALA A 385 -10.11 -14.38 8.89
CA ALA A 385 -11.22 -13.80 8.14
C ALA A 385 -12.06 -14.84 7.40
N LEU A 386 -11.43 -15.81 6.76
CA LEU A 386 -12.08 -16.91 6.05
C LEU A 386 -13.00 -17.71 6.98
N TYR A 387 -12.49 -18.15 8.13
CA TYR A 387 -13.25 -19.00 9.05
C TYR A 387 -13.87 -18.21 10.21
N ARG A 388 -14.39 -17.00 9.94
CA ARG A 388 -14.94 -16.00 10.87
C ARG A 388 -15.77 -16.56 12.05
N GLY A 389 -16.44 -17.72 11.86
CA GLY A 389 -17.28 -18.42 12.86
C GLY A 389 -16.74 -19.75 13.42
N GLY A 390 -15.61 -20.26 12.96
CA GLY A 390 -15.09 -21.59 13.30
C GLY A 390 -14.19 -21.62 14.55
N GLY A 391 -14.70 -21.24 15.73
CA GLY A 391 -14.22 -21.60 17.07
C GLY A 391 -12.74 -21.43 17.49
N GLY A 392 -11.84 -21.00 16.59
CA GLY A 392 -10.38 -21.02 16.77
C GLY A 392 -9.76 -19.67 17.15
N GLY A 393 -10.54 -18.59 17.13
CA GLY A 393 -10.15 -17.34 17.80
C GLY A 393 -10.36 -17.45 19.31
N PRO A 394 -9.71 -16.61 20.14
CA PRO A 394 -10.08 -16.53 21.55
C PRO A 394 -11.58 -16.25 21.62
N ARG A 395 -12.35 -17.17 22.24
CA ARG A 395 -13.82 -17.27 22.13
C ARG A 395 -14.61 -16.01 22.54
N ASN A 396 -13.92 -14.96 23.00
CA ASN A 396 -14.50 -13.73 23.56
C ASN A 396 -13.96 -12.43 22.91
N VAL A 397 -13.15 -12.48 21.84
CA VAL A 397 -12.63 -11.26 21.18
C VAL A 397 -13.40 -10.97 19.89
N PRO A 398 -14.05 -9.79 19.76
CA PRO A 398 -14.72 -9.37 18.53
C PRO A 398 -13.77 -9.46 17.33
N PHE A 399 -14.27 -9.91 16.19
CA PHE A 399 -13.45 -10.14 14.99
C PHE A 399 -12.69 -8.88 14.55
N GLU A 400 -13.30 -7.71 14.68
CA GLU A 400 -12.70 -6.42 14.38
C GLU A 400 -11.46 -6.14 15.22
N ALA A 401 -11.49 -6.52 16.50
CA ALA A 401 -10.33 -6.39 17.38
C ALA A 401 -9.23 -7.40 17.02
N ARG A 402 -9.59 -8.57 16.48
CA ARG A 402 -8.61 -9.55 15.96
C ARG A 402 -7.92 -9.04 14.70
N VAL A 403 -8.68 -8.49 13.74
CA VAL A 403 -8.14 -7.85 12.54
C VAL A 403 -7.15 -6.75 12.90
N ALA A 404 -7.51 -5.84 13.82
CA ALA A 404 -6.62 -4.79 14.31
C ALA A 404 -5.33 -5.35 14.93
N ALA A 405 -5.39 -6.49 15.64
CA ALA A 405 -4.22 -7.12 16.22
C ALA A 405 -3.25 -7.67 15.15
N TYR A 406 -3.73 -8.12 13.99
CA TYR A 406 -2.84 -8.53 12.89
C TYR A 406 -2.14 -7.32 12.25
N TYR A 407 -2.85 -6.22 12.04
CA TYR A 407 -2.22 -4.98 11.57
C TYR A 407 -1.14 -4.48 12.54
N ALA A 408 -1.41 -4.51 13.85
CA ALA A 408 -0.42 -4.16 14.87
C ALA A 408 0.81 -5.10 14.86
N LYS A 409 0.63 -6.39 14.52
CA LYS A 409 1.77 -7.31 14.35
C LYS A 409 2.60 -6.97 13.11
N MET A 410 1.97 -6.61 11.99
CA MET A 410 2.70 -6.20 10.78
C MET A 410 3.50 -4.91 11.03
N GLU A 411 2.89 -3.94 11.70
CA GLU A 411 3.56 -2.70 12.12
C GLU A 411 4.73 -3.00 13.07
N ALA A 412 4.53 -3.87 14.06
CA ALA A 412 5.60 -4.28 14.96
C ALA A 412 6.76 -4.97 14.23
N ALA A 413 6.49 -5.83 13.24
CA ALA A 413 7.50 -6.46 12.40
C ALA A 413 8.29 -5.43 11.58
N HIS A 414 7.60 -4.44 11.01
CA HIS A 414 8.26 -3.35 10.30
C HIS A 414 9.13 -2.49 11.22
N LEU A 415 8.64 -2.14 12.42
CA LEU A 415 9.44 -1.42 13.42
C LEU A 415 10.65 -2.24 13.89
N ASP A 416 10.54 -3.56 13.96
CA ASP A 416 11.67 -4.46 14.27
C ASP A 416 12.74 -4.42 13.17
N LEU A 417 12.35 -4.38 11.89
CA LEU A 417 13.28 -4.14 10.78
C LEU A 417 14.00 -2.78 10.93
N LEU A 418 13.24 -1.71 11.18
CA LEU A 418 13.80 -0.37 11.31
C LEU A 418 14.79 -0.26 12.48
N LYS A 419 14.46 -0.82 13.65
CA LYS A 419 15.37 -0.86 14.80
C LYS A 419 16.66 -1.64 14.52
N TRP A 420 16.55 -2.74 13.78
CA TRP A 420 17.74 -3.52 13.41
C TRP A 420 18.72 -2.73 12.53
N TYR A 421 18.23 -1.81 11.69
CA TYR A 421 19.10 -0.88 10.97
C TYR A 421 19.81 0.11 11.90
N ASP A 422 19.26 0.40 13.08
CA ASP A 422 19.82 1.35 14.05
C ASP A 422 20.78 0.70 15.08
N ASP A 423 20.72 -0.63 15.27
CA ASP A 423 21.35 -1.32 16.41
C ASP A 423 22.89 -1.47 16.34
N GLU A 424 23.51 -1.37 15.16
CA GLU A 424 24.98 -1.31 15.03
C GLU A 424 25.40 0.08 14.54
N GLY A 425 26.15 0.81 15.39
CA GLY A 425 26.58 2.19 15.10
C GLY A 425 25.86 3.27 15.92
N ARG A 426 25.50 2.98 17.18
CA ARG A 426 24.94 3.95 18.14
C ARG A 426 25.70 5.28 18.09
N ASN A 427 25.10 6.29 17.48
CA ASN A 427 25.49 7.67 17.70
C ASN A 427 24.60 8.21 18.82
N ASP A 428 25.17 8.33 20.01
CA ASP A 428 24.46 8.81 21.21
C ASP A 428 24.13 10.32 21.14
N ASP A 429 24.58 11.02 20.08
CA ASP A 429 24.47 12.48 19.90
C ASP A 429 23.26 12.97 19.08
N ALA A 430 22.41 12.08 18.54
CA ALA A 430 21.24 12.50 17.75
C ALA A 430 20.15 13.17 18.63
N ALA A 431 19.73 14.39 18.26
CA ALA A 431 18.76 15.19 19.03
C ALA A 431 17.36 14.56 19.13
N TRP A 432 16.92 13.85 18.09
CA TRP A 432 15.64 13.15 18.00
C TRP A 432 15.80 11.84 17.23
N ARG A 433 15.02 10.81 17.57
CA ARG A 433 15.09 9.45 17.02
C ARG A 433 13.78 9.02 16.36
N PRO A 434 13.78 8.11 15.37
CA PRO A 434 12.53 7.59 14.82
C PRO A 434 11.74 6.88 15.93
N GLY A 435 10.44 7.13 15.99
CA GLY A 435 9.55 6.70 17.08
C GLY A 435 9.46 7.67 18.25
N ASP A 436 10.28 8.72 18.32
CA ASP A 436 10.14 9.73 19.36
C ASP A 436 8.82 10.49 19.19
N ALA A 437 8.01 10.50 20.25
CA ALA A 437 6.86 11.38 20.35
C ALA A 437 7.33 12.82 20.56
N VAL A 438 7.02 13.69 19.60
CA VAL A 438 7.46 15.09 19.57
C VAL A 438 6.26 16.01 19.35
N GLN A 439 6.51 17.31 19.49
CA GLN A 439 5.67 18.32 18.87
C GLN A 439 6.44 19.00 17.76
N ALA A 440 5.84 19.13 16.58
CA ALA A 440 6.44 19.79 15.42
C ALA A 440 5.56 20.93 14.91
N LEU A 441 6.18 21.95 14.30
CA LEU A 441 5.46 22.98 13.55
C LEU A 441 5.19 22.48 12.13
N MET A 442 3.92 22.51 11.74
CA MET A 442 3.49 22.16 10.39
C MET A 442 4.01 23.19 9.36
N GLN A 443 4.25 22.77 8.13
CA GLN A 443 4.73 23.68 7.08
C GLN A 443 3.64 24.70 6.74
N GLY A 444 3.98 25.99 6.80
CA GLY A 444 3.01 27.08 6.58
C GLY A 444 2.30 27.58 7.84
N THR A 445 2.63 27.05 9.03
CA THR A 445 2.28 27.65 10.31
C THR A 445 3.52 28.18 11.01
N ASP A 446 3.42 29.31 11.71
CA ASP A 446 4.57 29.94 12.38
C ASP A 446 4.51 29.87 13.92
N ASP A 447 3.35 29.50 14.48
CA ASP A 447 3.11 29.60 15.92
C ASP A 447 2.37 28.40 16.55
N GLN A 448 1.92 27.43 15.74
CA GLN A 448 1.11 26.30 16.23
C GLN A 448 1.86 24.96 16.17
N TRP A 449 2.02 24.36 17.35
CA TRP A 449 2.71 23.08 17.55
C TRP A 449 1.71 21.93 17.59
N PHE A 450 1.98 20.87 16.82
CA PHE A 450 1.14 19.69 16.73
C PHE A 450 1.90 18.46 17.20
N ASP A 451 1.18 17.52 17.81
CA ASP A 451 1.76 16.24 18.21
C ASP A 451 2.10 15.42 16.95
N ALA A 452 3.32 14.88 16.93
CA ALA A 452 3.85 14.12 15.82
C ALA A 452 4.76 12.99 16.32
N VAL A 453 5.11 12.08 15.42
CA VAL A 453 6.12 11.05 15.64
C VAL A 453 7.23 11.27 14.63
N VAL A 454 8.47 11.34 15.10
CA VAL A 454 9.62 11.32 14.20
C VAL A 454 9.62 9.97 13.49
N VAL A 455 9.59 9.95 12.17
CA VAL A 455 9.62 8.70 11.39
C VAL A 455 10.97 8.48 10.72
N ASP A 456 11.78 9.54 10.60
CA ASP A 456 13.16 9.46 10.14
C ASP A 456 14.05 10.43 10.94
N ALA A 457 15.23 9.97 11.34
CA ALA A 457 16.12 10.72 12.22
C ALA A 457 17.26 11.40 11.45
N ALA A 458 17.42 12.70 11.76
CA ALA A 458 18.53 13.57 11.43
C ALA A 458 19.11 13.35 10.03
N HIS A 459 18.51 13.99 9.04
CA HIS A 459 19.19 14.35 7.80
C HIS A 459 20.48 15.12 8.15
N LEU A 460 21.47 15.09 7.28
CA LEU A 460 22.78 15.71 7.53
C LEU A 460 22.76 17.24 7.71
N ASP A 461 21.65 17.89 7.37
CA ASP A 461 21.38 19.30 7.63
C ASP A 461 20.68 19.55 8.98
N ALA A 462 20.63 18.53 9.85
CA ALA A 462 19.94 18.52 11.13
C ALA A 462 18.42 18.71 11.04
N THR A 463 17.80 18.21 9.95
CA THR A 463 16.35 18.15 9.79
C THR A 463 15.81 16.72 9.99
N PHE A 464 14.50 16.55 10.19
CA PHE A 464 13.86 15.28 10.55
C PHE A 464 12.56 15.09 9.78
N ASP A 465 12.18 13.84 9.50
CA ASP A 465 10.84 13.55 8.96
C ASP A 465 9.89 13.24 10.12
N VAL A 466 8.73 13.88 10.12
CA VAL A 466 7.72 13.72 11.17
C VAL A 466 6.37 13.38 10.53
N VAL A 467 5.63 12.48 11.18
CA VAL A 467 4.23 12.19 10.84
C VAL A 467 3.34 12.76 11.92
N PHE A 468 2.41 13.62 11.52
CA PHE A 468 1.39 14.19 12.40
C PHE A 468 0.28 13.16 12.67
N PHE A 469 -0.52 13.40 13.72
CA PHE A 469 -1.57 12.46 14.15
C PHE A 469 -2.68 12.26 13.09
N ASP A 470 -2.86 13.18 12.15
CA ASP A 470 -3.76 13.05 11.01
C ASP A 470 -3.18 12.19 9.87
N GLY A 471 -1.93 11.73 10.00
CA GLY A 471 -1.23 10.90 9.04
C GLY A 471 -0.41 11.68 8.02
N GLU A 472 -0.34 13.01 8.12
CA GLU A 472 0.46 13.83 7.23
C GLU A 472 1.96 13.66 7.52
N LEU A 473 2.73 13.28 6.50
CA LEU A 473 4.19 13.19 6.56
C LEU A 473 4.81 14.50 6.10
N GLN A 474 5.53 15.17 6.99
CA GLN A 474 6.34 16.33 6.64
C GLN A 474 7.83 15.95 6.69
N ARG A 475 8.51 16.17 5.56
CA ARG A 475 9.93 15.86 5.42
C ARG A 475 10.82 17.05 5.72
N ALA A 476 12.06 16.78 6.13
CA ALA A 476 13.10 17.77 6.37
C ALA A 476 12.67 18.91 7.30
N VAL A 477 12.00 18.58 8.42
CA VAL A 477 11.63 19.53 9.48
C VAL A 477 12.86 19.90 10.31
N PRO A 478 13.27 21.18 10.36
CA PRO A 478 14.40 21.64 11.18
C PRO A 478 14.28 21.30 12.67
N ALA A 479 15.42 20.99 13.32
CA ALA A 479 15.47 20.65 14.74
C ALA A 479 14.80 21.67 15.67
N ASP A 480 14.89 22.97 15.35
CA ASP A 480 14.30 24.08 16.11
C ASP A 480 12.77 24.19 15.95
N ARG A 481 12.22 23.50 14.94
CA ARG A 481 10.78 23.33 14.71
C ARG A 481 10.23 22.02 15.30
N ILE A 482 11.04 21.32 16.11
CA ILE A 482 10.67 20.10 16.84
C ILE A 482 11.01 20.28 18.32
N ARG A 483 10.10 19.86 19.21
CA ARG A 483 10.30 19.95 20.66
C ARG A 483 9.70 18.77 21.41
N ARG A 484 10.13 18.60 22.67
CA ARG A 484 9.53 17.60 23.56
C ARG A 484 8.06 17.98 23.85
N PRO A 485 7.14 17.01 23.91
CA PRO A 485 5.78 17.27 24.35
C PRO A 485 5.79 17.90 25.76
N ARG A 486 5.02 18.96 25.96
CA ARG A 486 4.88 19.56 27.30
C ARG A 486 4.26 18.54 28.24
N LYS A 487 4.98 18.12 29.29
CA LYS A 487 4.40 17.34 30.39
C LYS A 487 3.25 18.15 31.01
N THR A 488 2.04 17.64 30.94
CA THR A 488 0.93 18.13 31.76
C THR A 488 1.22 17.76 33.21
N THR A 489 1.68 18.74 34.00
CA THR A 489 1.76 18.61 35.45
C THR A 489 0.35 18.64 36.04
N THR A 490 -0.29 17.49 36.17
CA THR A 490 -1.29 17.30 37.22
C THR A 490 -0.54 16.98 38.51
N GLY A 491 -0.57 17.91 39.46
CA GLY A 491 0.08 17.75 40.75
C GLY A 491 -0.53 16.63 41.61
N GLY A 492 0.28 16.12 42.54
CA GLY A 492 -0.16 15.27 43.64
C GLY A 492 0.96 14.39 44.16
N GLY A 493 1.30 14.55 45.45
CA GLY A 493 2.38 13.84 46.13
C GLY A 493 2.20 12.32 46.15
N GLY A 494 3.30 11.63 46.43
CA GLY A 494 3.39 10.19 46.32
C GLY A 494 2.50 9.40 47.29
N VAL A 495 2.25 8.14 46.94
CA VAL A 495 2.29 6.94 47.80
C VAL A 495 1.96 5.69 46.95
N THR A 496 2.90 4.74 46.97
CA THR A 496 2.87 3.27 46.78
C THR A 496 2.04 2.53 45.71
N LYS A 497 2.78 1.70 44.94
CA LYS A 497 2.50 0.34 44.38
C LYS A 497 1.08 -0.24 44.56
N LYS A 498 0.39 -0.59 43.45
CA LYS A 498 0.20 -1.97 42.92
C LYS A 498 -0.78 -2.03 41.73
N LYS A 499 -0.50 -3.02 40.85
CA LYS A 499 -1.25 -3.56 39.70
C LYS A 499 -2.80 -3.58 39.82
N LYS A 500 -3.49 -3.25 38.71
CA LYS A 500 -4.66 -3.93 38.06
C LYS A 500 -5.33 -2.94 37.06
N SER A 501 -5.34 -3.21 35.74
CA SER A 501 -6.37 -3.89 34.92
C SER A 501 -7.69 -3.13 34.72
N GLY A 502 -8.12 -2.98 33.45
CA GLY A 502 -9.44 -2.50 33.01
C GLY A 502 -9.47 -0.98 32.74
N GLY A 503 -10.04 -0.42 31.67
CA GLY A 503 -11.13 -0.85 30.80
C GLY A 503 -12.23 0.24 30.80
N PHE A 504 -12.38 0.93 29.66
CA PHE A 504 -13.51 1.75 29.17
C PHE A 504 -14.20 2.83 30.03
N ALA A 505 -14.34 4.05 29.45
CA ALA A 505 -15.63 4.78 29.40
C ALA A 505 -15.61 5.93 28.37
N ALA A 506 -16.73 6.06 27.63
CA ALA A 506 -16.99 7.05 26.60
C ALA A 506 -17.34 8.44 27.17
N ALA A 507 -17.06 9.50 26.41
CA ALA A 507 -17.48 10.88 26.70
C ALA A 507 -18.74 11.29 25.90
N PRO A 508 -19.63 12.12 26.46
CA PRO A 508 -20.97 12.38 25.92
C PRO A 508 -21.03 13.55 24.93
N LYS A 509 -22.05 13.50 24.07
CA LYS A 509 -22.43 14.51 23.06
C LYS A 509 -22.76 15.88 23.69
N LYS A 510 -22.28 16.98 23.09
CA LYS A 510 -22.78 18.35 23.35
C LYS A 510 -23.56 18.89 22.14
N LYS A 511 -24.81 19.30 22.40
CA LYS A 511 -25.70 20.09 21.52
C LYS A 511 -25.28 21.58 21.50
N PRO A 512 -25.63 22.36 20.45
CA PRO A 512 -25.17 23.74 20.28
C PRO A 512 -25.97 24.74 21.13
N LYS A 513 -25.32 25.85 21.54
CA LYS A 513 -25.96 27.01 22.21
C LYS A 513 -26.49 28.01 21.17
N PRO A 514 -27.66 28.67 21.42
CA PRO A 514 -28.23 29.65 20.52
C PRO A 514 -27.67 31.07 20.72
N LYS A 515 -27.73 31.87 19.66
CA LYS A 515 -27.34 33.29 19.59
C LYS A 515 -28.31 34.17 20.39
N SER A 516 -27.77 35.12 21.15
CA SER A 516 -28.53 36.21 21.77
C SER A 516 -28.68 37.38 20.80
N SER A 517 -29.91 37.74 20.44
CA SER A 517 -30.24 39.05 19.89
C SER A 517 -31.16 39.78 20.87
N SER A 518 -30.79 41.02 21.16
CA SER A 518 -31.47 42.00 21.98
C SER A 518 -32.89 42.32 21.50
N SER A 519 -33.85 42.40 22.41
CA SER A 519 -34.96 43.35 22.26
C SER A 519 -35.46 43.82 23.62
N SER A 520 -35.39 45.14 23.78
CA SER A 520 -35.86 45.94 24.89
C SER A 520 -37.38 45.90 25.06
N SER A 521 -37.76 46.08 26.32
CA SER A 521 -39.11 46.21 26.86
C SER A 521 -39.92 47.40 26.31
N ARG A 522 -41.25 47.22 26.19
CA ARG A 522 -42.34 47.90 26.94
C ARG A 522 -43.67 47.69 26.18
N ARG A 523 -44.66 47.04 26.82
CA ARG A 523 -45.88 47.64 27.42
C ARG A 523 -46.60 48.56 26.42
N ARG A 524 -47.84 48.31 25.99
CA ARG A 524 -49.03 47.77 26.67
C ARG A 524 -49.88 46.97 25.69
#